data_AF-A0A813EM42-F1
#
_entry.id   AF-A0A813EM42-F1
#
_cell.length_a   1.000
_cell.length_b   1.000
_cell.length_c   1.000
_cell.angle_alpha   90.00
_cell.angle_beta   90.00
_cell.angle_gamma   90.00
#
_symmetry.space_group_name_H-M   'P 1'
#
loop_
_entity.id
_entity.type
_entity.pdbx_description
1 polymer ?
#
loop_
_entity_poly.entity_id
_entity_poly.type
_entity_poly.pdbx_seq_one_letter_code
_entity_poly.pdbx_strand_id
1 'polypeptide(L)'
;MKLPQQETVSLSWKLGLASALMVALGYPGEIQEDLSVRWFWWCLSMIPFCYVVFTLAVGLAEATSKQPSPAAASLASAARYLTVLSWCTYPFVYMVKSVGLAGPAATMYEQVGYSLADVLAKAVFGVLIWAIAAEKSAVEESELSLGCSLLVKRLYRFQCAKHQGRASILISAPRQSLLSLLVT
;
A
#
# COMPACT_ATOMS: atom_id res chain seq x y z
N MET A 1 -2.20 1.81 -2.43
CA MET A 1 -3.54 1.18 -2.52
C MET A 1 -4.30 2.01 -3.54
N LYS A 2 -5.00 1.42 -4.53
CA LYS A 2 -5.77 2.21 -5.50
C LYS A 2 -7.12 2.61 -4.89
N LEU A 3 -7.07 3.46 -3.86
CA LEU A 3 -8.25 4.14 -3.33
C LEU A 3 -8.48 5.43 -4.14
N PRO A 4 -9.72 5.91 -4.28
CA PRO A 4 -10.00 7.24 -4.80
C PRO A 4 -9.17 8.29 -4.05
N GLN A 5 -8.66 9.30 -4.77
CA GLN A 5 -7.75 10.30 -4.20
C GLN A 5 -8.37 11.02 -2.99
N GLN A 6 -9.66 11.35 -3.07
CA GLN A 6 -10.39 12.00 -1.99
C GLN A 6 -10.50 11.12 -0.73
N GLU A 7 -10.74 9.82 -0.92
CA GLU A 7 -10.83 8.85 0.18
C GLU A 7 -9.47 8.66 0.85
N THR A 8 -8.40 8.54 0.06
CA THR A 8 -7.02 8.44 0.56
C THR A 8 -6.64 9.64 1.43
N VAL A 9 -6.94 10.86 0.95
CA VAL A 9 -6.64 12.10 1.69
C VAL A 9 -7.47 12.19 2.96
N SER A 10 -8.77 11.90 2.89
CA SER A 10 -9.64 11.91 4.06
C SER A 10 -9.18 10.92 5.12
N LEU A 11 -8.85 9.69 4.72
CA LEU A 11 -8.40 8.65 5.63
C LEU A 11 -7.05 9.01 6.28
N SER A 12 -6.12 9.55 5.48
CA SER A 12 -4.81 10.01 5.97
C SER A 12 -4.95 11.11 7.01
N TRP A 13 -5.86 12.08 6.79
CA TRP A 13 -6.14 13.13 7.76
C TRP A 13 -6.79 12.60 9.04
N LYS A 14 -7.78 11.72 8.92
CA LYS A 14 -8.47 11.12 10.08
C LYS A 14 -7.50 10.31 10.94
N LEU A 15 -6.71 9.44 10.31
CA LEU A 15 -5.72 8.60 11.00
C LEU A 15 -4.57 9.43 11.56
N GLY A 16 -4.10 10.43 10.81
CA GLY A 16 -3.05 11.34 11.27
C GLY A 16 -3.49 12.16 12.48
N LEU A 17 -4.68 12.75 12.44
CA LEU A 17 -5.24 13.52 13.55
C LEU A 17 -5.53 12.63 14.77
N ALA A 18 -6.10 11.44 14.57
CA ALA A 18 -6.32 10.49 15.65
C ALA A 18 -5.00 10.06 16.31
N SER A 19 -3.95 9.82 15.52
CA SER A 19 -2.62 9.49 16.03
C SER A 19 -1.98 10.66 16.78
N ALA A 20 -2.13 11.89 16.30
CA ALA A 20 -1.65 13.08 16.99
C ALA A 20 -2.37 13.29 18.32
N LEU A 21 -3.70 13.12 18.36
CA LEU A 21 -4.49 13.18 19.58
C LEU A 21 -4.10 12.08 20.58
N MET A 22 -3.88 10.86 20.10
CA MET A 22 -3.40 9.75 20.93
C MET A 22 -2.10 10.11 21.66
N VAL A 23 -1.11 10.64 20.94
CA VAL A 23 0.18 11.05 21.53
C VAL A 23 0.01 12.25 22.47
N ALA A 24 -0.80 13.24 22.08
CA ALA A 24 -1.07 14.42 22.90
C ALA A 24 -1.78 14.10 24.22
N LEU A 25 -2.64 13.07 24.24
CA LEU A 25 -3.32 12.61 25.45
C LEU A 25 -2.45 11.68 26.30
N GLY A 26 -1.53 10.92 25.69
CA GLY A 26 -0.61 10.04 26.40
C GLY A 26 0.50 10.80 27.15
N TYR A 27 0.99 11.91 26.59
CA TYR A 27 2.11 12.67 27.17
C TYR A 27 1.82 13.20 28.59
N PRO A 28 0.65 13.83 28.86
CA PRO A 28 0.30 14.27 30.21
C PRO A 28 0.23 13.14 31.24
N GLY A 29 0.01 11.88 30.84
CA GLY A 29 0.03 10.74 31.75
C GLY A 29 1.44 10.20 32.03
N GLU A 30 2.36 10.36 31.07
CA GLU A 30 3.73 9.87 31.21
C GLU A 30 4.56 10.69 32.19
N ILE A 31 4.28 11.99 32.30
CA ILE A 31 4.95 12.91 33.23
C ILE A 31 4.39 12.87 34.66
N GLN A 32 3.39 12.05 34.93
CA GLN A 32 2.70 12.00 36.23
C GLN A 32 3.27 10.90 37.10
N GLU A 33 3.57 11.26 38.34
CA GLU A 33 3.99 10.33 39.39
C GLU A 33 2.79 9.64 40.06
N ASP A 34 1.59 10.24 40.00
CA ASP A 34 0.37 9.64 40.55
C ASP A 34 -0.18 8.57 39.59
N LEU A 35 -0.21 7.33 40.09
CA LEU A 35 -0.71 6.16 39.38
C LEU A 35 -2.14 6.35 38.88
N SER A 36 -3.00 6.99 39.67
CA SER A 36 -4.43 7.17 39.35
C SER A 36 -4.60 8.10 38.15
N VAL A 37 -3.82 9.19 38.13
CA VAL A 37 -3.83 10.17 37.05
C VAL A 37 -3.21 9.57 35.79
N ARG A 38 -2.14 8.78 35.94
CA ARG A 38 -1.50 8.05 34.84
C ARG A 38 -2.46 7.07 34.16
N TRP A 39 -3.25 6.31 34.93
CA TRP A 39 -4.27 5.40 34.41
C TRP A 39 -5.42 6.14 33.72
N PHE A 40 -5.84 7.30 34.25
CA PHE A 40 -6.86 8.13 33.61
C PHE A 40 -6.44 8.58 32.20
N TRP A 41 -5.24 9.14 32.06
CA TRP A 41 -4.70 9.56 30.76
C TRP A 41 -4.45 8.39 29.82
N TRP A 42 -4.00 7.25 30.34
CA TRP A 42 -3.86 6.03 29.56
C TRP A 42 -5.20 5.61 28.96
N CYS A 43 -6.26 5.48 29.78
CA CYS A 43 -7.62 5.15 29.33
C CYS A 43 -8.13 6.14 28.28
N LEU A 44 -7.85 7.44 28.46
CA LEU A 44 -8.24 8.48 27.52
C LEU A 44 -7.51 8.36 26.18
N SER A 45 -6.21 8.04 26.20
CA SER A 45 -5.40 7.80 24.98
C SER A 45 -5.79 6.51 24.25
N MET A 46 -6.35 5.53 24.96
CA MET A 46 -6.81 4.27 24.38
C MET A 46 -8.01 4.47 23.45
N ILE A 47 -8.81 5.53 23.61
CA ILE A 47 -9.95 5.83 22.74
C ILE A 47 -9.50 6.07 21.29
N PRO A 48 -8.64 7.07 20.98
CA PRO A 48 -8.14 7.26 19.63
C PRO A 48 -7.24 6.10 19.16
N PHE A 49 -6.51 5.44 20.06
CA PHE A 49 -5.72 4.25 19.70
C PHE A 49 -6.60 3.12 19.16
N CYS A 50 -7.66 2.75 19.87
CA CYS A 50 -8.61 1.72 19.44
C CYS A 50 -9.27 2.08 18.09
N TYR A 51 -9.58 3.36 17.87
CA TYR A 51 -10.07 3.84 16.57
C TYR A 51 -9.06 3.60 15.43
N VAL A 52 -7.79 3.94 15.65
CA VAL A 52 -6.72 3.71 14.67
C VAL A 52 -6.54 2.21 14.40
N VAL A 53 -6.45 1.40 15.45
CA VAL A 53 -6.29 -0.06 15.32
C VAL A 53 -7.47 -0.69 14.59
N PHE A 54 -8.70 -0.31 14.93
CA PHE A 54 -9.90 -0.82 14.25
C PHE A 54 -9.93 -0.42 12.77
N THR A 55 -9.57 0.82 12.47
CA THR A 55 -9.53 1.30 11.08
C THR A 55 -8.47 0.53 10.28
N LEU A 56 -7.28 0.28 10.84
CA LEU A 56 -6.22 -0.51 10.20
C LEU A 56 -6.61 -1.99 10.03
N ALA A 57 -7.21 -2.61 11.04
CA ALA A 57 -7.56 -4.02 11.05
C ALA A 57 -8.78 -4.35 10.17
N VAL A 58 -9.83 -3.55 10.24
CA VAL A 58 -11.11 -3.81 9.54
C VAL A 58 -11.34 -2.83 8.39
N GLY A 59 -11.16 -1.53 8.63
CA GLY A 59 -11.45 -0.49 7.64
C GLY A 59 -10.63 -0.58 6.35
N LEU A 60 -9.38 -1.04 6.42
CA LEU A 60 -8.51 -1.24 5.25
C LEU A 60 -8.58 -2.66 4.64
N ALA A 61 -9.39 -3.57 5.19
CA ALA A 61 -9.43 -4.97 4.74
C ALA A 61 -9.81 -5.09 3.27
N GLU A 62 -10.89 -4.41 2.87
CA GLU A 62 -11.38 -4.40 1.50
C GLU A 62 -10.42 -3.67 0.54
N ALA A 63 -9.83 -2.57 0.96
CA ALA A 63 -8.84 -1.85 0.14
C ALA A 63 -7.58 -2.69 -0.12
N THR A 64 -7.24 -3.58 0.81
CA THR A 64 -6.10 -4.49 0.71
C THR A 64 -6.39 -5.65 -0.26
N SER A 65 -7.60 -6.20 -0.28
CA SER A 65 -7.94 -7.27 -1.22
C SER A 65 -7.97 -6.80 -2.68
N LYS A 66 -8.21 -5.50 -2.92
CA LYS A 66 -8.20 -4.87 -4.26
C LYS A 66 -6.79 -4.56 -4.81
N GLN A 67 -5.72 -5.17 -4.28
CA GLN A 67 -4.37 -5.00 -4.84
C GLN A 67 -4.25 -5.68 -6.23
N PRO A 68 -3.36 -5.18 -7.11
CA PRO A 68 -3.25 -5.65 -8.49
C PRO A 68 -2.72 -7.08 -8.63
N SER A 69 -1.97 -7.60 -7.64
CA SER A 69 -1.52 -8.99 -7.59
C SER A 69 -1.86 -9.65 -6.25
N PRO A 70 -2.07 -10.98 -6.22
CA PRO A 70 -2.22 -11.73 -4.97
C PRO A 70 -1.03 -11.58 -4.03
N ALA A 71 0.19 -11.49 -4.59
CA ALA A 71 1.41 -11.25 -3.83
C ALA A 71 1.36 -9.87 -3.15
N ALA A 72 1.03 -8.81 -3.88
CA ALA A 72 0.87 -7.46 -3.31
C ALA A 72 -0.24 -7.40 -2.24
N ALA A 73 -1.33 -8.15 -2.42
CA ALA A 73 -2.41 -8.24 -1.43
C ALA A 73 -1.91 -8.90 -0.13
N SER A 74 -1.17 -10.01 -0.24
CA SER A 74 -0.62 -10.73 0.91
C SER A 74 0.38 -9.87 1.69
N LEU A 75 1.29 -9.18 0.99
CA LEU A 75 2.28 -8.30 1.61
C LEU A 75 1.62 -7.09 2.27
N ALA A 76 0.61 -6.50 1.63
CA ALA A 76 -0.15 -5.39 2.21
C ALA A 76 -0.96 -5.82 3.46
N SER A 77 -1.48 -7.05 3.47
CA SER A 77 -2.11 -7.63 4.65
C SER A 77 -1.10 -7.83 5.79
N ALA A 78 0.07 -8.41 5.48
CA ALA A 78 1.15 -8.60 6.43
C ALA A 78 1.62 -7.27 7.04
N ALA A 79 1.81 -6.24 6.21
CA ALA A 79 2.18 -4.90 6.68
C ALA A 79 1.13 -4.33 7.65
N ARG A 80 -0.17 -4.47 7.37
CA ARG A 80 -1.25 -4.02 8.25
C ARG A 80 -1.24 -4.72 9.60
N TYR A 81 -1.17 -6.05 9.60
CA TYR A 81 -1.14 -6.81 10.85
C TYR A 81 0.14 -6.55 11.64
N LEU A 82 1.28 -6.38 10.97
CA LEU A 82 2.53 -5.99 11.62
C LEU A 82 2.39 -4.60 12.28
N THR A 83 1.78 -3.62 11.61
CA THR A 83 1.51 -2.31 12.22
C THR A 83 0.64 -2.44 13.47
N VAL A 84 -0.47 -3.19 13.40
CA VAL A 84 -1.34 -3.38 14.55
C VAL A 84 -0.59 -4.05 15.71
N LEU A 85 0.14 -5.13 15.44
CA LEU A 85 0.90 -5.86 16.47
C LEU A 85 1.99 -4.99 17.10
N SER A 86 2.78 -4.30 16.28
CA SER A 86 3.85 -3.41 16.76
C SER A 86 3.31 -2.17 17.49
N TRP A 87 2.11 -1.71 17.16
CA TRP A 87 1.52 -0.55 17.85
C TRP A 87 0.89 -0.94 19.18
N CYS A 88 0.36 -2.17 19.31
CA CYS A 88 -0.14 -2.71 20.56
C CYS A 88 0.94 -2.89 21.64
N THR A 89 2.22 -2.89 21.29
CA THR A 89 3.28 -2.94 22.30
C THR A 89 3.42 -1.63 23.07
N TYR A 90 3.09 -0.46 22.48
CA TYR A 90 3.26 0.83 23.18
C TYR A 90 2.34 0.96 24.40
N PRO A 91 1.02 0.65 24.34
CA PRO A 91 0.18 0.63 25.54
C PRO A 91 0.65 -0.36 26.60
N PHE A 92 1.24 -1.49 26.19
CA PHE A 92 1.77 -2.49 27.12
C PHE A 92 3.02 -2.00 27.84
N VAL A 93 3.97 -1.40 27.11
CA VAL A 93 5.18 -0.80 27.68
C VAL A 93 4.82 0.35 28.62
N TYR A 94 3.83 1.16 28.27
CA TYR A 94 3.31 2.19 29.16
C TYR A 94 2.80 1.60 30.49
N MET A 95 2.19 0.41 30.51
CA MET A 95 1.75 -0.20 31.77
C MET A 95 2.90 -0.65 32.69
N VAL A 96 4.13 -0.79 32.21
CA VAL A 96 5.27 -1.31 33.00
C VAL A 96 5.54 -0.48 34.25
N LYS A 97 5.50 0.85 34.16
CA LYS A 97 5.61 1.75 35.32
C LYS A 97 4.37 1.73 36.22
N SER A 98 3.22 1.35 35.66
CA SER A 98 1.93 1.32 36.37
C SER A 98 1.71 0.03 37.19
N VAL A 99 2.49 -1.03 36.95
CA VAL A 99 2.36 -2.34 37.64
C VAL A 99 3.27 -2.47 38.87
N GLY A 100 3.80 -1.37 39.39
CA GLY A 100 4.59 -1.34 40.63
C GLY A 100 6.08 -1.62 40.45
N LEU A 101 6.57 -1.72 39.20
CA LEU A 101 7.99 -1.69 38.90
C LEU A 101 8.45 -0.23 38.89
N ALA A 102 9.35 0.13 39.81
CA ALA A 102 9.91 1.48 39.91
C ALA A 102 11.44 1.45 39.85
N GLY A 103 12.05 2.59 39.54
CA GLY A 103 13.50 2.75 39.50
C GLY A 103 14.16 2.17 38.23
N PRO A 104 15.49 1.93 38.26
CA PRO A 104 16.28 1.64 37.06
C PRO A 104 15.81 0.41 36.26
N ALA A 105 15.26 -0.60 36.93
CA ALA A 105 14.74 -1.80 36.27
C ALA A 105 13.51 -1.49 35.41
N ALA A 106 12.61 -0.63 35.89
CA ALA A 106 11.41 -0.23 35.13
C ALA A 106 11.79 0.53 33.86
N THR A 107 12.73 1.47 33.98
CA THR A 107 13.26 2.20 32.82
C THR A 107 13.97 1.27 31.84
N MET A 108 14.74 0.28 32.33
CA MET A 108 15.39 -0.71 31.45
C MET A 108 14.36 -1.48 30.62
N TYR A 109 13.33 -2.05 31.25
CA TYR A 109 12.29 -2.80 30.54
C TYR A 109 11.53 -1.93 29.55
N GLU A 110 11.26 -0.68 29.91
CA GLU A 110 10.64 0.29 29.01
C GLU A 110 11.49 0.55 27.77
N GLN A 111 12.78 0.82 27.95
CA GLN A 111 13.69 1.09 26.82
C GLN A 111 13.86 -0.14 25.92
N VAL A 112 13.98 -1.33 26.49
CA VAL A 112 14.03 -2.58 25.72
C VAL A 112 12.73 -2.78 24.94
N GLY A 113 11.58 -2.56 25.59
CA GLY A 113 10.27 -2.65 24.97
C GLY A 113 10.08 -1.70 23.79
N TYR A 114 10.39 -0.41 23.98
CA TYR A 114 10.30 0.58 22.91
C TYR A 114 11.32 0.34 21.79
N SER A 115 12.54 -0.12 22.12
CA SER A 115 13.54 -0.45 21.11
C SER A 115 13.07 -1.59 20.20
N LEU A 116 12.51 -2.65 20.80
CA LEU A 116 11.94 -3.77 20.04
C LEU A 116 10.74 -3.31 19.19
N ALA A 117 9.84 -2.52 19.78
CA ALA A 117 8.69 -1.95 19.07
C ALA A 117 9.15 -1.13 17.85
N ASP A 118 10.18 -0.31 18.02
CA ASP A 118 10.71 0.55 16.97
C ASP A 118 11.37 -0.22 15.83
N VAL A 119 12.12 -1.27 16.12
CA VAL A 119 12.71 -2.13 15.08
C VAL A 119 11.60 -2.78 14.23
N LEU A 120 10.54 -3.29 14.86
CA LEU A 120 9.42 -3.90 14.15
C LEU A 120 8.61 -2.87 13.35
N ALA A 121 8.26 -1.75 13.98
CA ALA A 121 7.40 -0.71 13.41
C ALA A 121 8.09 0.12 12.33
N LYS A 122 9.43 0.23 12.33
CA LYS A 122 10.20 1.06 11.40
C LYS A 122 11.01 0.23 10.41
N ALA A 123 11.92 -0.61 10.89
CA ALA A 123 12.83 -1.35 10.01
C ALA A 123 12.12 -2.48 9.26
N VAL A 124 11.46 -3.39 10.00
CA VAL A 124 10.76 -4.54 9.39
C VAL A 124 9.58 -4.05 8.53
N PHE A 125 8.80 -3.11 9.06
CA PHE A 125 7.72 -2.47 8.31
C PHE A 125 8.22 -1.79 7.02
N GLY A 126 9.34 -1.06 7.09
CA GLY A 126 9.94 -0.40 5.93
C GLY A 126 10.30 -1.37 4.80
N VAL A 127 10.89 -2.52 5.15
CA VAL A 127 11.18 -3.60 4.17
C VAL A 127 9.91 -4.14 3.52
N LEU A 128 8.83 -4.32 4.28
CA LEU A 128 7.54 -4.75 3.72
C LEU A 128 6.96 -3.71 2.75
N ILE A 129 7.03 -2.41 3.08
CA ILE A 129 6.55 -1.35 2.19
C ILE A 129 7.36 -1.32 0.88
N TRP A 130 8.68 -1.48 0.97
CA TRP A 130 9.53 -1.60 -0.21
C TRP A 130 9.13 -2.81 -1.08
N ALA A 131 8.90 -3.98 -0.47
CA ALA A 131 8.49 -5.18 -1.19
C ALA A 131 7.13 -5.00 -1.90
N ILE A 132 6.16 -4.34 -1.26
CA ILE A 132 4.87 -4.00 -1.86
C ILE A 132 5.04 -3.06 -3.06
N ALA A 133 5.92 -2.07 -2.95
CA ALA A 133 6.19 -1.12 -4.02
C ALA A 133 6.85 -1.83 -5.22
N ALA A 134 7.86 -2.67 -4.97
CA ALA A 134 8.56 -3.43 -6.00
C ALA A 134 7.60 -4.34 -6.80
N GLU A 135 6.74 -5.09 -6.09
CA GLU A 135 5.74 -5.96 -6.71
C GLU A 135 4.75 -5.17 -7.59
N LYS A 136 4.29 -4.01 -7.12
CA LYS A 136 3.37 -3.17 -7.89
C LYS A 136 4.00 -2.58 -9.13
N SER A 137 5.23 -2.10 -9.02
CA SER A 137 5.98 -1.57 -10.16
C SER A 137 6.23 -2.64 -11.22
N ALA A 138 6.54 -3.87 -10.82
CA ALA A 138 6.71 -4.99 -11.74
C ALA A 138 5.41 -5.32 -12.52
N VAL A 139 4.26 -5.29 -11.83
CA VAL A 139 2.96 -5.50 -12.49
C VAL A 139 2.68 -4.38 -13.49
N GLU A 140 2.88 -3.12 -13.12
CA GLU A 140 2.65 -1.97 -14.01
C GLU A 140 3.57 -2.00 -15.26
N GLU A 141 4.83 -2.41 -15.10
CA GLU A 141 5.77 -2.58 -16.21
C GLU A 141 5.32 -3.71 -17.17
N SER A 142 4.81 -4.82 -16.63
CA SER A 142 4.29 -5.94 -17.43
C SER A 142 3.06 -5.54 -18.25
N GLU A 143 2.14 -4.76 -17.66
CA GLU A 143 0.95 -4.25 -18.35
C GLU A 143 1.33 -3.29 -19.49
N LEU A 144 2.30 -2.40 -19.24
CA LEU A 144 2.81 -1.47 -20.25
C LEU A 144 3.45 -2.21 -21.44
N SER A 145 4.25 -3.24 -21.14
CA SER A 145 4.90 -4.09 -22.15
C SER A 145 3.88 -4.84 -23.02
N LEU A 146 2.86 -5.44 -22.40
CA LEU A 146 1.76 -6.09 -23.13
C LEU A 146 0.98 -5.10 -23.99
N GLY A 147 0.66 -3.92 -23.46
CA GLY A 147 -0.06 -2.87 -24.19
C GLY A 147 0.68 -2.43 -25.44
N CYS A 148 1.99 -2.21 -25.35
CA CYS A 148 2.85 -1.90 -26.48
C CYS A 148 2.85 -3.04 -27.53
N SER A 149 3.02 -4.28 -27.08
CA SER A 149 3.01 -5.45 -27.97
C SER A 149 1.68 -5.62 -28.72
N LEU A 150 0.55 -5.40 -28.04
CA LEU A 150 -0.79 -5.44 -28.65
C LEU A 150 -1.00 -4.30 -29.65
N LEU A 151 -0.55 -3.08 -29.34
CA LEU A 151 -0.57 -1.94 -30.25
C LEU A 151 0.24 -2.23 -31.51
N VAL A 152 1.47 -2.74 -31.38
CA VAL A 152 2.33 -3.12 -32.51
C VAL A 152 1.66 -4.20 -33.35
N LYS A 153 1.11 -5.26 -32.74
CA LYS A 153 0.36 -6.30 -33.47
C LYS A 153 -0.87 -5.74 -34.18
N ARG A 154 -1.55 -4.75 -33.61
CA ARG A 154 -2.73 -4.11 -34.22
C ARG A 154 -2.33 -3.23 -35.40
N LEU A 155 -1.26 -2.45 -35.27
CA LEU A 155 -0.68 -1.65 -36.36
C LEU A 155 -0.18 -2.53 -37.50
N TYR A 156 0.53 -3.62 -37.19
CA TYR A 156 1.02 -4.57 -38.20
C TYR A 156 -0.14 -5.23 -38.95
N ARG A 157 -1.20 -5.67 -38.26
CA ARG A 157 -2.41 -6.19 -38.90
C ARG A 157 -3.11 -5.15 -39.78
N PHE A 158 -3.14 -3.88 -39.35
CA PHE A 158 -3.72 -2.80 -40.14
C PHE A 158 -2.90 -2.50 -41.42
N GLN A 159 -1.56 -2.53 -41.32
CA GLN A 159 -0.66 -2.40 -42.47
C GLN A 159 -0.78 -3.59 -43.43
N CYS A 160 -0.83 -4.83 -42.93
CA CYS A 160 -1.07 -6.02 -43.74
C CYS A 160 -2.43 -5.95 -44.45
N ALA A 161 -3.50 -5.57 -43.75
CA ALA A 161 -4.83 -5.41 -44.35
C ALA A 161 -4.85 -4.33 -45.44
N LYS A 162 -4.14 -3.21 -45.24
CA LYS A 162 -3.96 -2.17 -46.27
C LYS A 162 -3.18 -2.69 -47.47
N HIS A 163 -2.12 -3.49 -47.27
CA HIS A 163 -1.37 -4.11 -48.35
C HIS A 163 -2.20 -5.14 -49.13
N GLN A 164 -3.02 -5.93 -48.44
CA GLN A 164 -3.83 -6.99 -49.03
C GLN A 164 -5.08 -6.44 -49.74
N GLY A 165 -5.69 -5.37 -49.24
CA GLY A 165 -6.73 -4.61 -49.94
C GLY A 165 -6.20 -3.88 -51.19
N ARG A 166 -4.93 -3.47 -51.21
CA ARG A 166 -4.26 -2.93 -52.40
C ARG A 166 -3.90 -4.03 -53.41
N ALA A 167 -3.58 -5.23 -52.94
CA ALA A 167 -3.34 -6.40 -53.78
C ALA A 167 -4.62 -6.87 -54.50
N SER A 168 -5.78 -6.86 -53.83
CA SER A 168 -7.06 -7.22 -54.48
C SER A 168 -7.49 -6.27 -55.61
N ILE A 169 -7.06 -5.00 -55.59
CA ILE A 169 -7.31 -4.03 -56.67
C ILE A 169 -6.32 -4.22 -57.85
N LEU A 170 -5.12 -4.74 -57.59
CA LEU A 170 -4.11 -4.99 -58.62
C LEU A 170 -4.25 -6.35 -59.33
N ILE A 171 -5.03 -7.28 -58.77
CA ILE A 171 -5.28 -8.61 -59.37
C ILE A 171 -6.55 -8.62 -60.25
N SER A 172 -7.40 -7.59 -60.18
CA SER A 172 -8.60 -7.46 -61.03
C SER A 172 -8.39 -6.63 -62.31
N ALA A 173 -7.17 -6.16 -62.59
CA ALA A 173 -6.87 -5.56 -63.88
C ALA A 173 -6.89 -6.66 -64.97
N PRO A 174 -7.78 -6.58 -65.98
CA PRO A 174 -7.94 -7.62 -66.97
C PRO A 174 -6.65 -7.76 -67.78
N ARG A 175 -6.10 -8.99 -67.80
CA ARG A 175 -4.91 -9.42 -68.55
C ARG A 175 -5.18 -9.50 -70.06
N GLN A 176 -5.85 -8.50 -70.65
CA GLN A 176 -6.19 -8.47 -72.07
C GLN A 176 -5.65 -7.24 -72.82
N SER A 177 -5.10 -6.23 -72.13
CA SER A 177 -4.69 -4.97 -72.80
C SER A 177 -3.18 -4.79 -73.02
N LEU A 178 -2.34 -5.78 -72.67
CA LEU A 178 -0.87 -5.67 -72.76
C LEU A 178 -0.24 -6.37 -73.99
N LEU A 179 -1.04 -7.09 -74.80
CA LEU A 179 -0.56 -7.77 -76.01
C LEU A 179 -0.86 -7.01 -77.31
N SER A 180 -1.70 -5.96 -77.27
CA SER A 180 -2.07 -5.16 -78.44
C SER A 180 -1.19 -3.91 -78.66
N LEU A 181 -0.27 -3.59 -77.75
CA LEU A 181 0.62 -2.42 -77.84
C LEU A 181 2.06 -2.76 -78.29
N LEU A 182 2.28 -4.00 -78.74
CA LEU A 182 3.59 -4.49 -79.21
C LEU A 182 3.59 -4.93 -80.68
N VAL A 183 2.49 -4.73 -81.42
CA VAL A 183 2.35 -5.15 -82.84
C VAL A 183 1.73 -4.06 -83.75
N THR A 184 1.74 -2.80 -83.35
CA THR A 184 1.48 -1.66 -84.25
C THR A 184 2.40 -0.52 -83.89
#